data_AF-A0A945W1B8-F1
#
_entry.id   AF-A0A945W1B8-F1
#
_cell.length_a   1.000
_cell.length_b   1.000
_cell.length_c   1.000
_cell.angle_alpha   90.00
_cell.angle_beta   90.00
_cell.angle_gamma   90.00
#
_symmetry.space_group_name_H-M   'P 1'
#
loop_
_entity.id
_entity.type
_entity.pdbx_description
1 polymer ?
#
loop_
_entity_poly.entity_id
_entity_poly.type
_entity_poly.pdbx_seq_one_letter_code
_entity_poly.pdbx_strand_id
1 'polypeptide(L)' 'TNDKDSEWAITPYMTFWQSEFTRLRLEYSHKERNSVTSPVEEGDNSISLQATFSLGSHRPHPF' A
#
# COMPACT_ATOMS: atom_id res chain seq x y z
N THR A 1 4.55 -33.51 2.17
CA THR A 1 4.21 -32.10 2.47
C THR A 1 3.32 -31.64 1.34
N ASN A 2 2.06 -31.29 1.63
CA ASN A 2 1.06 -30.97 0.61
C ASN A 2 1.11 -29.46 0.35
N ASP A 3 1.81 -29.07 -0.71
CA ASP A 3 2.03 -27.68 -1.15
C ASP A 3 0.75 -27.05 -1.74
N LYS A 4 -0.30 -26.86 -0.93
CA LYS A 4 -1.59 -26.30 -1.41
C LYS A 4 -2.03 -25.02 -0.71
N ASP A 5 -1.24 -24.51 0.24
CA ASP A 5 -1.47 -23.18 0.77
C ASP A 5 -0.74 -22.17 -0.14
N SER A 6 -1.50 -21.26 -0.76
CA SER A 6 -0.98 -20.23 -1.66
C SER A 6 -1.61 -18.89 -1.31
N GLU A 7 -0.78 -17.85 -1.20
CA GLU A 7 -1.21 -16.48 -0.97
C GLU A 7 -0.59 -15.57 -2.02
N TRP A 8 -1.40 -14.68 -2.58
CA TRP A 8 -0.92 -13.63 -3.47
C TRP A 8 -1.58 -12.30 -3.14
N ALA A 9 -0.89 -11.23 -3.47
CA ALA A 9 -1.37 -9.88 -3.25
C ALA A 9 -0.95 -8.94 -4.37
N ILE A 10 -1.83 -8.00 -4.71
CA ILE A 10 -1.52 -6.86 -5.56
C ILE A 10 -1.84 -5.58 -4.80
N THR A 11 -0.89 -4.65 -4.82
CA THR A 11 -0.98 -3.41 -4.04
C THR A 11 -0.57 -2.20 -4.89
N PRO A 12 -1.39 -1.78 -5.87
CA PRO A 12 -1.11 -0.55 -6.61
C PRO A 12 -1.16 0.66 -5.68
N TYR A 13 -0.25 1.59 -5.91
CA TYR A 13 -0.22 2.85 -5.19
C TYR A 13 0.03 4.02 -6.13
N MET A 14 -0.52 5.17 -5.78
CA MET A 14 -0.26 6.45 -6.41
C MET A 14 0.27 7.41 -5.36
N THR A 15 1.33 8.13 -5.69
CA THR A 15 1.89 9.16 -4.83
C THR A 15 1.78 10.52 -5.51
N PHE A 16 1.19 11.49 -4.82
CA PHE A 16 1.11 12.88 -5.22
C PHE A 16 1.97 13.74 -4.31
N TRP A 17 2.92 14.46 -4.92
CA TRP A 17 3.77 15.43 -4.24
C TRP A 17 3.21 16.83 -4.53
N GLN A 18 2.56 17.41 -3.54
CA GLN A 18 2.05 18.78 -3.61
C GLN A 18 3.20 19.80 -3.45
N SER A 19 4.20 19.46 -2.65
CA SER A 19 5.47 20.19 -2.53
C SER A 19 6.56 19.23 -2.04
N GLU A 20 7.77 19.75 -1.82
CA GLU A 20 8.84 19.01 -1.12
C GLU A 20 8.49 18.64 0.33
N PHE A 21 7.50 19.30 0.92
CA PHE A 21 7.08 19.09 2.32
C PHE A 21 5.85 18.22 2.47
N THR A 22 5.09 18.02 1.40
CA THR A 22 3.81 17.30 1.50
C THR A 22 3.70 16.21 0.45
N ARG A 23 3.42 15.01 0.96
CA ARG A 23 3.14 13.82 0.16
C ARG A 23 1.77 13.25 0.53
N LEU A 24 0.94 13.01 -0.48
CA LEU A 24 -0.26 12.19 -0.36
C LEU A 24 -0.01 10.86 -1.07
N ARG A 25 -0.34 9.75 -0.42
CA ARG A 25 -0.27 8.41 -1.02
C ARG A 25 -1.63 7.72 -0.89
N LEU A 26 -2.16 7.32 -2.03
CA LEU A 26 -3.34 6.46 -2.12
C LEU A 26 -2.88 5.06 -2.48
N GLU A 27 -3.35 4.07 -1.73
CA GLU A 27 -3.01 2.68 -1.92
C GLU A 27 -4.28 1.82 -1.89
N TYR A 28 -4.37 0.88 -2.82
CA TYR A 28 -5.37 -0.18 -2.79
C TYR A 28 -4.64 -1.50 -2.64
N SER A 29 -5.10 -2.38 -1.75
CA SER A 29 -4.55 -3.71 -1.57
C SER A 29 -5.64 -4.74 -1.76
N HIS A 30 -5.38 -5.70 -2.64
CA HIS A 30 -6.18 -6.90 -2.83
C HIS A 30 -5.30 -8.11 -2.49
N LYS A 31 -5.75 -8.95 -1.56
CA LYS A 31 -5.05 -10.16 -1.14
C LYS A 31 -5.98 -11.35 -1.25
N GLU A 32 -5.48 -12.46 -1.75
CA GLU A 32 -6.22 -13.71 -1.85
C GLU A 32 -5.38 -14.83 -1.24
N ARG A 33 -6.02 -15.61 -0.36
CA ARG A 33 -5.41 -16.75 0.32
C ARG A 33 -6.23 -18.00 0.00
N ASN A 34 -5.58 -18.96 -0.65
CA ASN A 34 -6.11 -20.29 -0.84
C ASN A 34 -5.50 -21.21 0.24
N SER A 35 -6.33 -21.80 1.09
CA SER A 35 -5.88 -22.79 2.07
C SER A 35 -6.76 -24.03 2.04
N VAL A 36 -6.16 -25.19 2.30
CA VAL A 36 -6.90 -26.47 2.31
C VAL A 36 -7.87 -26.54 3.49
N THR A 37 -7.59 -25.82 4.58
CA THR A 37 -8.34 -25.87 5.84
C THR A 37 -9.35 -24.74 6.02
N SER A 38 -9.35 -23.75 5.14
CA SER A 38 -10.28 -22.61 5.20
C SER A 38 -10.85 -22.40 3.80
N PRO A 39 -12.19 -22.39 3.63
CA PRO A 39 -12.78 -22.05 2.33
C PRO A 39 -12.25 -20.69 1.87
N VAL A 40 -12.11 -20.52 0.56
CA VAL A 40 -11.67 -19.26 -0.07
C VAL A 40 -12.60 -18.15 0.44
N GLU A 41 -12.18 -17.41 1.45
CA GLU A 41 -12.88 -16.20 1.88
C GLU A 41 -12.74 -15.17 0.76
N GLU A 42 -13.81 -14.38 0.52
CA GLU A 42 -13.74 -13.26 -0.43
C GLU A 42 -12.47 -12.45 -0.13
N GLY A 43 -11.60 -12.29 -1.14
CA GLY A 43 -10.28 -11.72 -0.95
C GLY A 43 -10.29 -10.41 -0.14
N ASP A 44 -9.28 -10.23 0.71
CA ASP A 44 -9.16 -9.06 1.57
C ASP A 44 -8.88 -7.82 0.71
N ASN A 45 -9.84 -6.89 0.71
CA ASN A 45 -9.76 -5.63 0.01
C ASN A 45 -9.57 -4.49 1.01
N SER A 46 -8.58 -3.64 0.80
CA SER A 46 -8.39 -2.44 1.62
C SER A 46 -7.97 -1.23 0.78
N ILE A 47 -8.40 -0.05 1.22
CA ILE A 47 -8.00 1.23 0.66
C ILE A 47 -7.37 2.07 1.78
N SER A 48 -6.22 2.66 1.49
CA SER A 48 -5.46 3.46 2.45
C SER A 48 -5.10 4.82 1.85
N LEU A 49 -5.36 5.88 2.61
CA LEU A 49 -4.91 7.23 2.32
C LEU A 49 -3.92 7.68 3.39
N GLN A 50 -2.71 8.03 2.97
CA GLN A 50 -1.65 8.53 3.85
C GLN A 50 -1.27 9.95 3.45
N ALA A 51 -1.27 10.86 4.44
CA ALA A 51 -0.69 12.18 4.32
C ALA A 51 0.61 12.26 5.14
N THR A 52 1.65 12.86 4.57
CA THR A 52 2.94 13.09 5.24
C THR A 52 3.30 14.56 5.12
N PHE A 53 3.59 15.20 6.25
CA PHE A 53 4.02 16.59 6.35
C PHE A 53 5.42 16.67 6.97
N SER A 54 6.39 17.19 6.23
CA SER A 54 7.75 17.40 6.71
C SER A 54 7.87 18.82 7.29
N LEU A 55 8.24 18.92 8.57
CA LEU A 55 8.44 20.18 9.28
C LEU A 55 9.90 20.27 9.74
N GLY A 56 10.65 21.28 9.29
CA GLY A 56 12.05 21.47 9.67
C GLY A 56 12.80 22.47 8.78
N SER A 57 14.06 22.77 9.16
CA SER A 57 14.96 23.57 8.34
C SER A 57 15.30 22.79 7.07
N HIS A 58 14.80 23.24 5.93
CA HIS A 58 15.20 22.75 4.62
C HIS A 58 16.28 23.67 4.06
N ARG A 59 17.23 23.11 3.30
CA ARG A 59 18.13 23.94 2.51
C ARG A 59 17.29 24.58 1.39
N PRO A 60 17.41 25.89 1.14
CA PRO A 60 16.83 26.49 -0.06
C PRO A 60 17.34 25.71 -1.27
N HIS A 61 16.43 25.22 -2.10
CA HIS A 61 16.82 24.56 -3.34
C HIS A 61 17.49 25.60 -4.24
N PRO A 62 18.74 25.40 -4.71
CA PRO A 62 19.28 26.21 -5.79
C PRO A 62 18.51 25.84 -7.05
N PHE A 63 18.00 26.85 -7.74
CA PHE A 63 17.28 26.74 -9.01
C PHE A 63 18.17 26.18 -10.11
#